data_AF-A0A6B8MU56-F1
#
_entry.id   AF-A0A6B8MU56-F1
#
_cell.length_a   1.000
_cell.length_b   1.000
_cell.length_c   1.000
_cell.angle_alpha   90.00
_cell.angle_beta   90.00
_cell.angle_gamma   90.00
#
_symmetry.space_group_name_H-M   'P 1'
#
loop_
_entity.id
_entity.type
_entity.pdbx_description
1 polymer ?
#
loop_
_entity_poly.entity_id
_entity_poly.type
_entity_poly.pdbx_seq_one_letter_code
_entity_poly.pdbx_strand_id
1 'polypeptide(L)' 'MSIGNSGRIVIEVKPEVKRRLYSALASEGISLKEWFLRNAEQYLEGNYKPPTLLEKIDKI' A
#
# COMPACT_ATOMS: atom_id res chain seq x y z
N MET A 1 -9.11 10.51 -18.78
CA MET A 1 -8.45 10.51 -17.46
C MET A 1 -7.05 9.98 -17.64
N SER A 2 -6.03 10.83 -17.61
CA SER A 2 -4.65 10.36 -17.66
C SER A 2 -4.29 9.79 -16.31
N ILE A 3 -4.42 8.48 -16.16
CA ILE A 3 -3.80 7.74 -15.06
C ILE A 3 -2.31 7.81 -15.34
N GLY A 4 -1.61 8.73 -14.66
CA GLY A 4 -0.16 8.75 -14.74
C GLY A 4 0.37 7.42 -14.24
N ASN A 5 1.28 6.78 -14.97
CA ASN A 5 1.94 5.51 -14.60
C ASN A 5 2.86 5.65 -13.36
N SER A 6 2.66 6.65 -12.51
CA SER A 6 3.49 6.89 -11.34
C SER A 6 3.08 5.97 -10.19
N GLY A 7 3.99 5.10 -9.76
CA GLY A 7 3.84 4.33 -8.53
C GLY A 7 4.10 5.13 -7.25
N ARG A 8 4.07 6.48 -7.31
CA ARG A 8 4.36 7.34 -6.16
C ARG A 8 3.11 7.51 -5.31
N ILE A 9 3.23 7.16 -4.04
CA ILE A 9 2.21 7.42 -3.03
C ILE A 9 2.74 8.52 -2.10
N VAL A 10 2.00 9.63 -2.00
CA VAL A 10 2.28 10.71 -1.05
C VAL A 10 1.22 10.62 0.05
N ILE A 11 1.67 10.43 1.29
CA ILE A 11 0.79 10.28 2.46
C ILE A 11 1.16 11.35 3.48
N GLU A 12 0.20 12.20 3.81
CA GLU A 12 0.33 13.13 4.92
C GLU A 12 -0.04 12.44 6.22
N VAL A 13 0.84 12.51 7.21
CA VAL A 13 0.65 11.92 8.54
C VAL A 13 1.06 12.92 9.60
N LYS A 14 0.48 12.78 10.81
CA LYS A 14 0.90 13.61 11.95
C LYS A 14 2.40 13.43 12.22
N PRO A 15 3.15 14.52 12.52
CA PRO A 15 4.59 14.45 12.76
C PRO A 15 4.99 13.45 13.85
N GLU A 16 4.17 13.33 14.89
CA GLU A 16 4.39 12.37 15.99
C GLU A 16 4.28 10.91 15.54
N VAL A 17 3.36 10.60 14.62
CA VAL A 17 3.18 9.25 14.08
C VAL A 17 4.38 8.91 13.20
N LYS A 18 4.78 9.85 12.33
CA LYS A 18 5.99 9.71 11.51
C LYS A 18 7.21 9.40 12.38
N ARG A 19 7.47 10.19 13.44
CA ARG A 19 8.62 9.96 14.32
C ARG A 19 8.60 8.58 14.98
N ARG A 20 7.48 8.20 15.59
CA ARG A 20 7.34 6.90 16.27
C ARG A 20 7.53 5.74 15.29
N LEU A 21 6.96 5.84 14.09
CA LEU A 21 7.11 4.84 13.04
C LEU A 21 8.58 4.68 12.63
N TYR A 22 9.28 5.77 12.33
CA TYR A 22 10.71 5.69 11.99
C TYR A 22 11.56 5.12 13.14
N SER A 23 11.27 5.46 14.40
CA SER A 23 11.98 4.91 15.55
C SER A 23 11.77 3.39 15.70
N ALA A 24 10.53 2.91 15.54
CA ALA A 24 10.23 1.48 15.59
C ALA A 24 10.94 0.72 14.45
N LEU A 25 10.83 1.23 13.22
CA LEU A 25 11.44 0.63 12.04
C LEU A 25 12.97 0.58 12.12
N ALA A 26 13.60 1.63 12.66
CA ALA A 26 15.05 1.64 12.89
C ALA A 26 15.49 0.58 13.90
N SER A 27 14.68 0.33 14.95
CA SER A 27 14.95 -0.73 15.92
C SER A 27 14.87 -2.13 15.32
N GLU A 28 14.06 -2.32 14.28
CA GLU A 28 13.91 -3.58 13.55
C GLU A 28 14.90 -3.70 12.37
N GLY A 29 15.64 -2.62 12.05
CA GLY A 29 16.55 -2.58 10.91
C GLY A 29 15.85 -2.56 9.54
N ILE A 30 14.57 -2.19 9.50
CA ILE A 30 13.74 -2.23 8.28
C ILE A 30 13.48 -0.79 7.80
N SER A 31 13.46 -0.57 6.48
CA SER A 31 13.09 0.75 5.95
C SER A 31 11.57 0.97 5.91
N LEU A 32 11.14 2.24 5.93
CA LEU A 32 9.71 2.60 5.75
C LEU A 32 9.14 2.04 4.43
N LYS A 33 9.96 2.00 3.38
CA LYS A 33 9.55 1.46 2.08
C LYS A 33 9.24 -0.03 2.19
N GLU A 34 10.16 -0.81 2.76
CA GLU A 34 9.98 -2.26 2.91
C GLU A 34 8.80 -2.59 3.81
N TRP A 35 8.69 -1.91 4.95
CA TRP A 35 7.54 -2.08 5.84
C TRP A 35 6.23 -1.74 5.13
N PHE A 36 6.17 -0.63 4.39
CA PHE A 36 4.96 -0.22 3.70
C PHE A 36 4.54 -1.23 2.63
N LEU A 37 5.47 -1.69 1.78
CA LEU A 37 5.17 -2.65 0.72
C LEU A 37 4.67 -3.98 1.30
N ARG A 38 5.35 -4.51 2.33
CA ARG A 38 4.93 -5.74 3.00
C ARG A 38 3.52 -5.65 3.57
N ASN A 39 3.20 -4.55 4.26
CA ASN A 39 1.87 -4.36 4.83
C ASN A 39 0.81 -4.14 3.73
N ALA A 40 1.16 -3.45 2.64
CA ALA A 40 0.26 -3.24 1.52
C ALA A 40 -0.06 -4.56 0.81
N GLU A 41 0.95 -5.39 0.51
CA GLU A 41 0.77 -6.71 -0.09
C GLU A 41 -0.10 -7.61 0.81
N GLN A 42 0.24 -7.70 2.10
CA GLN A 42 -0.54 -8.49 3.05
C GLN A 42 -2.01 -8.02 3.15
N TYR A 43 -2.23 -6.69 3.11
CA TYR A 43 -3.58 -6.14 3.10
C TYR A 43 -4.35 -6.54 1.83
N LEU A 44 -3.68 -6.53 0.67
CA LEU A 44 -4.27 -6.92 -0.61
C LEU A 44 -4.57 -8.42 -0.66
N GLU A 45 -3.71 -9.29 -0.15
CA GLU A 45 -3.97 -10.75 -0.12
C GLU A 45 -5.28 -11.10 0.60
N GLY A 46 -5.62 -10.38 1.67
CA GLY A 46 -6.85 -10.62 2.44
C GLY A 46 -8.09 -9.89 1.92
N ASN A 47 -7.93 -8.75 1.24
CA ASN A 47 -9.05 -7.82 0.95
C ASN A 47 -9.22 -7.49 -0.52
N TYR A 48 -8.25 -7.81 -1.37
CA TYR A 48 -8.32 -7.55 -2.80
C TYR A 48 -8.87 -8.78 -3.52
N LYS A 49 -10.16 -8.70 -3.89
CA LYS A 49 -10.71 -9.54 -4.95
C LYS A 49 -10.46 -8.83 -6.27
N PRO A 50 -9.50 -9.27 -7.11
CA PRO A 50 -9.46 -8.77 -8.47
C PRO A 50 -10.82 -9.09 -9.13
N PRO A 51 -11.36 -8.21 -9.99
CA PRO A 51 -12.56 -8.52 -10.73
C PRO A 51 -12.32 -9.82 -11.47
N THR A 52 -13.10 -10.84 -11.12
CA THR A 52 -12.95 -12.17 -11.72
C THR A 52 -13.35 -12.07 -13.19
N LEU A 53 -12.73 -12.86 -14.07
CA LEU A 53 -13.05 -12.85 -15.50
C LEU A 53 -14.55 -13.06 -15.76
N LEU A 54 -15.24 -13.74 -14.84
CA LEU A 54 -16.69 -13.98 -14.84
C LEU A 54 -17.52 -12.69 -14.68
N GLU A 55 -17.05 -11.69 -13.94
CA GLU A 55 -17.78 -10.41 -13.79
C GLU A 55 -17.67 -9.50 -15.03
N LYS A 56 -16.73 -9.79 -15.94
CA LYS A 56 -16.61 -9.05 -17.21
C LYS A 56 -17.62 -9.53 -18.26
N ILE A 57 -18.16 -10.74 -18.12
CA ILE A 57 -19.06 -11.35 -19.12
C ILE A 57 -20.51 -10.84 -18.93
N ASP A 58 -20.92 -10.51 -17.70
CA ASP A 58 -22.28 -10.04 -17.37
C ASP A 58 -22.59 -8.59 -17.83
N LYS A 59 -21.58 -7.87 -18.36
CA LYS A 59 -21.70 -6.48 -18.82
C LYS A 59 -21.66 -6.30 -20.34
N ILE A 60 -21.83 -7.37 -21.13
CA ILE A 60 -21.90 -7.33 -22.60
C ILE A 60 -23.32 -7.62 -23.06
#